data_AF-A0A379GEL4-F1
#
_entry.id   AF-A0A379GEL4-F1
#
_cell.length_a   1.000
_cell.length_b   1.000
_cell.length_c   1.000
_cell.angle_alpha   90.00
_cell.angle_beta   90.00
_cell.angle_gamma   90.00
#
_symmetry.space_group_name_H-M   'P 1'
#
loop_
_entity.id
_entity.type
_entity.pdbx_description
1 polymer ?
#
loop_
_entity_poly.entity_id
_entity_poly.type
_entity_poly.pdbx_seq_one_letter_code
_entity_poly.pdbx_strand_id
1 'polypeptide(L)'
;MQWRNTSTRYGHLSLLLHWGTALTVYGMFALGLWMVNLGYYDSWYHSAPEIHKSIGIILFIVLLFRAIWRWISPPPTALSSYSRLTRISAHVAHMLLYLILFAIIISGYLISTADGQPISVFDWFSVPAVFTGGRGTS
;
A
#
# COMPACT_ATOMS: atom_id res chain seq x y z
N MET A 1 -5.42 19.57 -19.72
CA MET A 1 -5.10 19.08 -18.36
C MET A 1 -3.73 18.42 -18.37
N GLN A 2 -2.87 18.72 -17.40
CA GLN A 2 -1.50 18.20 -17.36
C GLN A 2 -1.45 16.85 -16.62
N TRP A 3 -1.53 15.74 -17.35
CA TRP A 3 -1.60 14.40 -16.75
C TRP A 3 -0.25 13.87 -16.26
N ARG A 4 0.86 14.22 -16.96
CA ARG A 4 2.24 13.81 -16.63
C ARG A 4 3.02 14.95 -15.97
N ASN A 5 4.04 14.58 -15.19
CA ASN A 5 5.01 15.50 -14.63
C ASN A 5 5.79 16.23 -15.74
N THR A 6 6.25 17.42 -15.39
CA THR A 6 7.21 18.23 -16.14
C THR A 6 8.46 18.45 -15.28
N SER A 7 9.49 19.07 -15.84
CA SER A 7 10.71 19.41 -15.10
C SER A 7 10.47 20.30 -13.87
N THR A 8 9.37 21.06 -13.84
CA THR A 8 9.07 22.04 -12.77
C THR A 8 7.78 21.77 -12.00
N ARG A 9 6.88 20.91 -12.48
CA ARG A 9 5.57 20.65 -11.85
C ARG A 9 5.15 19.19 -11.93
N TYR A 10 4.46 18.74 -10.87
CA TYR A 10 3.76 17.46 -10.85
C TYR A 10 2.50 17.51 -11.73
N GLY A 11 2.23 16.44 -12.46
CA GLY A 11 0.99 16.23 -13.17
C GLY A 11 -0.14 15.76 -12.25
N HIS A 12 -1.37 15.89 -12.70
CA HIS A 12 -2.56 15.53 -11.92
C HIS A 12 -2.55 14.06 -11.49
N LEU A 13 -2.09 13.13 -12.35
CA LEU A 13 -2.07 11.72 -12.00
C LEU A 13 -1.09 11.43 -10.85
N SER A 14 0.10 12.03 -10.86
CA SER A 14 1.07 11.89 -9.76
C SER A 14 0.54 12.46 -8.45
N LEU A 15 -0.19 13.58 -8.51
CA LEU A 15 -0.79 14.21 -7.34
C LEU A 15 -1.93 13.35 -6.76
N LEU A 16 -2.81 12.84 -7.61
CA LEU A 16 -3.91 11.94 -7.24
C LEU A 16 -3.39 10.63 -6.64
N LEU A 17 -2.41 9.99 -7.27
CA LEU A 17 -1.80 8.77 -6.75
C LEU A 17 -1.14 9.01 -5.39
N HIS A 18 -0.44 10.12 -5.23
CA HIS A 18 0.23 10.45 -3.96
C HIS A 18 -0.77 10.68 -2.83
N TRP A 19 -1.72 11.59 -3.01
CA TRP A 19 -2.70 11.92 -1.95
C TRP A 19 -3.70 10.81 -1.72
N GLY A 20 -4.13 10.09 -2.76
CA GLY A 20 -4.97 8.91 -2.63
C GLY A 20 -4.28 7.81 -1.82
N THR A 21 -3.00 7.54 -2.12
CA THR A 21 -2.19 6.59 -1.32
C THR A 21 -2.05 7.08 0.12
N ALA A 22 -1.71 8.35 0.34
CA ALA A 22 -1.51 8.92 1.68
C ALA A 22 -2.78 8.79 2.53
N LEU A 23 -3.93 9.22 1.98
CA LEU A 23 -5.22 9.13 2.68
C LEU A 23 -5.60 7.68 3.00
N THR A 24 -5.38 6.76 2.05
CA THR A 24 -5.64 5.33 2.27
C THR A 24 -4.74 4.76 3.36
N VAL A 25 -3.45 5.10 3.39
CA VAL A 25 -2.52 4.65 4.44
C VAL A 25 -2.96 5.15 5.82
N TYR A 26 -3.33 6.44 5.95
CA TYR A 26 -3.83 6.97 7.22
C TYR A 26 -5.15 6.31 7.64
N GLY A 27 -6.08 6.08 6.71
CA GLY A 27 -7.34 5.37 6.96
C GLY A 27 -7.11 3.93 7.40
N MET A 28 -6.20 3.22 6.73
CA MET A 28 -5.80 1.85 7.08
C MET A 28 -5.13 1.78 8.44
N PHE A 29 -4.29 2.76 8.79
CA PHE A 29 -3.68 2.84 10.10
C PHE A 29 -4.73 3.04 11.20
N ALA A 30 -5.67 3.98 11.01
CA ALA A 30 -6.77 4.21 11.94
C ALA A 30 -7.69 2.97 12.07
N LEU A 31 -8.04 2.33 10.95
CA LEU A 31 -8.83 1.10 10.92
C LEU A 31 -8.12 -0.05 11.66
N GLY A 32 -6.81 -0.18 11.46
CA GLY A 32 -5.98 -1.17 12.13
C GLY A 32 -5.89 -0.95 13.64
N LEU A 33 -5.72 0.30 14.09
CA LEU A 33 -5.75 0.64 15.52
C LEU A 33 -7.12 0.44 16.15
N TRP A 34 -8.20 0.67 15.41
CA TRP A 34 -9.54 0.44 15.91
C TRP A 34 -9.86 -1.05 16.03
N MET A 35 -9.56 -1.85 15.00
CA MET A 35 -9.94 -3.27 14.96
C MET A 35 -9.26 -4.11 16.06
N VAL A 36 -8.07 -3.72 16.53
CA VAL A 36 -7.40 -4.44 17.64
C VAL A 36 -8.11 -4.28 18.99
N ASN A 37 -9.05 -3.34 19.10
CA ASN A 37 -9.88 -3.17 20.30
C ASN A 37 -11.19 -3.98 20.23
N LEU A 38 -11.48 -4.65 19.11
CA LEU A 38 -12.70 -5.42 18.95
C LEU A 38 -12.57 -6.77 19.67
N GLY A 39 -13.54 -7.05 20.52
CA GLY A 39 -13.71 -8.35 21.18
C GLY A 39 -14.55 -9.31 20.33
N TYR A 40 -14.52 -10.58 20.70
CA TYR A 40 -15.26 -11.65 20.01
C TYR A 40 -16.77 -11.39 19.88
N TYR A 41 -17.37 -10.66 20.83
CA TYR A 41 -18.80 -10.34 20.83
C TYR A 41 -19.15 -9.09 20.01
N ASP A 42 -18.16 -8.35 19.51
CA ASP A 42 -18.42 -7.18 18.68
C ASP A 42 -18.84 -7.60 17.27
N SER A 43 -19.92 -7.00 16.77
CA SER A 43 -20.43 -7.27 15.41
C SER A 43 -19.40 -7.08 14.30
N TRP A 44 -18.39 -6.24 14.52
CA TRP A 44 -17.34 -5.92 13.55
C TRP A 44 -16.09 -6.80 13.66
N TYR A 45 -16.04 -7.74 14.62
CA TYR A 45 -14.85 -8.56 14.91
C TYR A 45 -14.30 -9.27 13.67
N HIS A 46 -15.17 -9.76 12.79
CA HIS A 46 -14.78 -10.38 11.52
C HIS A 46 -14.78 -9.40 10.34
N SER A 47 -15.81 -8.56 10.21
CA SER A 47 -15.97 -7.68 9.05
C SER A 47 -14.87 -6.62 8.91
N ALA A 48 -14.37 -6.08 10.03
CA ALA A 48 -13.33 -5.06 9.98
C ALA A 48 -11.99 -5.59 9.44
N PRO A 49 -11.46 -6.75 9.92
CA PRO A 49 -10.31 -7.40 9.30
C PRO A 49 -10.50 -7.75 7.81
N GLU A 50 -11.68 -8.25 7.40
CA GLU A 50 -11.94 -8.57 5.98
C GLU A 50 -11.85 -7.34 5.08
N ILE A 51 -12.45 -6.22 5.50
CA ILE A 51 -12.35 -4.94 4.79
C ILE A 51 -10.90 -4.42 4.81
N HIS A 52 -10.20 -4.53 5.94
CA HIS A 52 -8.81 -4.13 6.05
C HIS A 52 -7.92 -4.89 5.05
N LYS A 53 -8.04 -6.22 4.98
CA LYS A 53 -7.32 -7.05 4.00
C LYS A 53 -7.65 -6.64 2.56
N SER A 54 -8.94 -6.45 2.26
CA SER A 54 -9.40 -6.04 0.93
C SER A 54 -8.80 -4.70 0.48
N ILE A 55 -8.90 -3.66 1.32
CA ILE A 55 -8.29 -2.35 1.04
C ILE A 55 -6.77 -2.47 0.93
N GLY A 56 -6.14 -3.29 1.78
CA GLY A 56 -4.70 -3.56 1.75
C GLY A 56 -4.20 -4.10 0.41
N ILE A 57 -4.94 -5.03 -0.19
CA ILE A 57 -4.61 -5.56 -1.53
C ILE A 57 -4.78 -4.50 -2.62
N ILE A 58 -5.86 -3.71 -2.59
CA ILE A 58 -6.04 -2.62 -3.55
C ILE A 58 -4.94 -1.57 -3.41
N LEU A 59 -4.58 -1.22 -2.17
CA LEU A 59 -3.48 -0.30 -1.88
C LEU A 59 -2.15 -0.85 -2.40
N PHE A 60 -1.89 -2.15 -2.28
CA PHE A 60 -0.70 -2.79 -2.86
C PHE A 60 -0.61 -2.57 -4.38
N ILE A 61 -1.71 -2.81 -5.09
CA ILE A 61 -1.79 -2.63 -6.55
C ILE A 61 -1.56 -1.16 -6.91
N VAL A 62 -2.19 -0.22 -6.18
CA VAL A 62 -2.00 1.22 -6.37
C VAL A 62 -0.55 1.63 -6.09
N LEU A 63 0.10 1.06 -5.07
CA LEU A 63 1.51 1.32 -4.76
C LEU A 63 2.45 0.79 -5.85
N LEU A 64 2.21 -0.40 -6.38
CA LEU A 64 2.95 -0.93 -7.53
C LEU A 64 2.80 -0.02 -8.74
N PHE A 65 1.55 0.36 -9.06
CA PHE A 65 1.28 1.28 -10.16
C PHE A 65 1.95 2.64 -9.94
N ARG A 66 1.89 3.20 -8.72
CA ARG A 66 2.54 4.46 -8.37
C ARG A 66 4.06 4.36 -8.47
N ALA A 67 4.65 3.23 -8.04
CA ALA A 67 6.06 2.96 -8.19
C ALA A 67 6.46 2.95 -9.66
N ILE A 68 5.77 2.20 -10.52
CA ILE A 68 6.00 2.16 -11.97
C ILE A 68 5.79 3.54 -12.60
N TRP A 69 4.72 4.25 -12.22
CA TRP A 69 4.40 5.57 -12.74
C TRP A 69 5.50 6.59 -12.48
N ARG A 70 6.23 6.47 -11.37
CA ARG A 70 7.39 7.33 -11.07
C ARG A 70 8.51 7.18 -12.09
N TRP A 71 8.62 6.05 -12.79
CA TRP A 71 9.61 5.84 -13.85
C TRP A 71 9.10 6.37 -15.19
N ILE A 72 7.81 6.18 -15.48
CA ILE A 72 7.14 6.68 -16.70
C ILE A 72 7.04 8.21 -16.67
N SER A 73 6.81 8.79 -15.49
CA SER A 73 6.70 10.22 -15.25
C SER A 73 7.59 10.62 -14.08
N PRO A 74 8.89 10.84 -14.32
CA PRO A 74 9.85 11.20 -13.29
C PRO A 74 9.41 12.45 -12.50
N PRO A 75 9.70 12.53 -11.20
CA PRO A 75 9.41 13.72 -10.42
C PRO A 75 10.22 14.93 -10.92
N PRO A 76 9.70 16.16 -10.76
CA PRO A 76 10.43 17.39 -11.05
C PRO A 76 11.81 17.41 -10.40
N THR A 77 12.80 17.98 -11.08
CA THR A 77 14.17 18.04 -10.56
C THR A 77 14.23 18.91 -9.31
N ALA A 78 14.98 18.46 -8.30
CA ALA A 78 15.23 19.26 -7.11
C ALA A 78 15.91 20.59 -7.48
N LEU A 79 15.50 21.67 -6.82
CA LEU A 79 16.08 23.00 -7.06
C LEU A 79 17.59 22.99 -6.84
N SER A 80 18.32 23.65 -7.74
CA SER A 80 19.78 23.77 -7.70
C SER A 80 20.29 24.46 -6.44
N SER A 81 19.44 25.23 -5.75
CA SER A 81 19.70 25.91 -4.48
C SER A 81 19.76 24.97 -3.27
N TYR A 82 19.18 23.76 -3.33
CA TYR A 82 19.22 22.83 -2.21
C TYR A 82 20.60 22.20 -2.04
N SER A 83 21.04 22.08 -0.78
CA SER A 83 22.29 21.40 -0.43
C SER A 83 22.30 19.95 -0.90
N ARG A 84 23.49 19.41 -1.16
CA ARG A 84 23.65 17.99 -1.56
C ARG A 84 23.06 17.05 -0.51
N LEU A 85 23.22 17.36 0.78
CA LEU A 85 22.70 16.56 1.88
C LEU A 85 21.17 16.49 1.85
N THR A 86 20.49 17.62 1.64
CA THR A 86 19.02 17.68 1.55
C THR A 86 18.48 16.85 0.38
N ARG A 87 19.17 16.85 -0.77
CA ARG A 87 18.75 16.06 -1.94
C ARG A 87 18.88 14.56 -1.69
N ILE A 88 19.99 14.15 -1.08
CA ILE A 88 20.23 12.73 -0.75
C ILE A 88 19.25 12.27 0.32
N SER A 89 19.06 13.04 1.39
CA SER A 89 18.14 12.66 2.48
C SER A 89 16.71 12.53 1.99
N ALA A 90 16.24 13.43 1.12
CA ALA A 90 14.92 13.30 0.50
C ALA A 90 14.82 12.00 -0.31
N HIS A 91 15.83 11.67 -1.12
CA HIS A 91 15.80 10.44 -1.91
C HIS A 91 15.78 9.18 -1.03
N VAL A 92 16.62 9.14 0.01
CA VAL A 92 16.69 8.03 0.97
C VAL A 92 15.37 7.88 1.72
N ALA A 93 14.79 8.98 2.21
CA ALA A 93 13.50 8.94 2.90
C ALA A 93 12.40 8.37 2.01
N HIS A 94 12.33 8.78 0.74
CA HIS A 94 11.35 8.21 -0.20
C HIS A 94 11.58 6.71 -0.42
N MET A 95 12.82 6.26 -0.58
CA MET A 95 13.14 4.84 -0.75
C MET A 95 12.76 4.02 0.49
N LEU A 96 13.09 4.51 1.68
CA LEU A 96 12.71 3.86 2.94
C LEU A 96 11.19 3.78 3.10
N LEU A 97 10.45 4.84 2.78
CA LEU A 97 8.99 4.82 2.83
C LEU A 97 8.40 3.77 1.88
N TYR A 98 8.92 3.65 0.65
CA TYR A 98 8.49 2.59 -0.25
C TYR A 98 8.79 1.20 0.31
N LEU A 99 10.02 0.98 0.78
CA LEU A 99 10.44 -0.30 1.34
C LEU A 99 9.56 -0.72 2.52
N ILE A 100 9.32 0.19 3.46
CA ILE A 100 8.50 -0.07 4.65
C ILE A 100 7.05 -0.36 4.26
N LEU A 101 6.46 0.42 3.35
CA LEU A 101 5.08 0.19 2.91
C LEU A 101 4.93 -1.17 2.21
N PHE A 102 5.85 -1.51 1.31
CA PHE A 102 5.84 -2.83 0.67
C PHE A 102 6.03 -3.95 1.68
N ALA A 103 6.98 -3.81 2.61
CA ALA A 103 7.24 -4.81 3.65
C ALA A 103 6.00 -5.05 4.53
N ILE A 104 5.33 -3.98 4.99
CA ILE A 104 4.14 -4.09 5.83
C ILE A 104 3.00 -4.79 5.08
N ILE A 105 2.73 -4.40 3.84
CA ILE A 105 1.61 -4.97 3.07
C ILE A 105 1.88 -6.42 2.68
N ILE A 106 3.10 -6.74 2.25
CA ILE A 106 3.51 -8.11 1.94
C ILE A 106 3.42 -8.97 3.21
N SER A 107 3.91 -8.47 4.35
CA SER A 107 3.79 -9.16 5.64
C SER A 107 2.33 -9.42 6.00
N GLY A 108 1.46 -8.41 5.89
CA GLY A 108 0.02 -8.56 6.15
C GLY A 108 -0.65 -9.60 5.26
N TYR A 109 -0.29 -9.63 3.97
CA TYR A 109 -0.74 -10.67 3.04
C TYR A 109 -0.26 -12.07 3.45
N LEU A 110 1.01 -12.23 3.79
CA LEU A 110 1.58 -13.51 4.20
C LEU A 110 0.95 -14.03 5.51
N ILE A 111 0.76 -13.15 6.50
CA ILE A 111 0.08 -13.49 7.76
C ILE A 111 -1.37 -13.93 7.49
N SER A 112 -2.09 -13.17 6.65
CA SER A 112 -3.50 -13.45 6.36
C SER A 112 -3.72 -14.73 5.55
N THR A 113 -2.68 -15.21 4.86
CA THR A 113 -2.72 -16.41 4.01
C THR A 113 -1.95 -17.60 4.58
N ALA A 114 -1.43 -17.48 5.81
CA ALA A 114 -0.58 -18.49 6.44
C ALA A 114 -1.29 -19.86 6.59
N ASP A 115 -2.60 -19.86 6.82
CA ASP A 115 -3.43 -21.07 6.92
C ASP A 115 -3.88 -21.63 5.55
N GLY A 116 -3.28 -21.15 4.46
CA GLY A 116 -3.61 -21.54 3.09
C GLY A 116 -4.96 -21.02 2.58
N GLN A 117 -5.59 -20.10 3.32
CA GLN A 117 -6.84 -19.49 2.90
C GLN A 117 -6.60 -18.31 1.96
N PRO A 118 -7.38 -18.19 0.87
CA PRO A 118 -7.31 -17.02 -0.01
C PRO A 118 -7.88 -15.78 0.70
N ILE A 119 -7.46 -14.60 0.25
CA ILE A 119 -8.09 -13.33 0.65
C ILE A 119 -9.17 -12.98 -0.39
N SER A 120 -10.43 -12.93 0.04
CA SER A 120 -11.52 -12.35 -0.77
C SER A 120 -11.40 -10.82 -0.71
N VAL A 121 -11.33 -10.16 -1.87
CA VAL A 121 -11.28 -8.70 -1.98
C VAL A 121 -12.67 -8.19 -2.30
N PHE A 122 -13.40 -7.74 -1.28
CA PHE A 122 -14.79 -7.26 -1.39
C PHE A 122 -15.76 -8.21 -2.13
N ASP A 123 -15.45 -9.51 -2.17
CA ASP A 123 -16.14 -10.53 -2.97
C ASP A 123 -16.12 -10.28 -4.49
N TRP A 124 -15.24 -9.42 -4.98
CA TRP A 124 -15.04 -9.17 -6.41
C TRP A 124 -14.11 -10.21 -7.04
N PHE A 125 -13.04 -10.57 -6.32
CA PHE A 125 -12.06 -11.58 -6.71
C PHE A 125 -11.29 -12.07 -5.49
N SER A 126 -10.60 -13.20 -5.62
CA SER A 126 -9.78 -13.77 -4.55
C SER A 126 -8.31 -13.79 -4.93
N VAL A 127 -7.45 -13.40 -3.99
CA VAL A 127 -5.99 -13.58 -4.11
C VAL A 127 -5.62 -14.89 -3.43
N PRO A 128 -5.08 -15.89 -4.16
CA PRO A 128 -4.75 -17.18 -3.59
C PRO A 128 -3.66 -17.05 -2.52
N ALA A 129 -3.61 -17.97 -1.58
CA ALA A 129 -2.48 -18.10 -0.67
C ALA A 129 -1.23 -18.57 -1.45
N VAL A 130 -0.07 -17.93 -1.21
CA VAL A 130 1.21 -18.40 -1.78
C VAL A 130 1.57 -19.79 -1.24
N PHE A 131 1.26 -20.03 0.03
CA PHE A 131 1.45 -21.34 0.66
C PHE A 131 0.11 -22.03 0.78
N THR A 132 -0.18 -22.98 -0.11
CA THR A 132 -1.15 -24.03 0.19
C THR A 132 -0.49 -24.95 1.21
N GLY A 133 -0.82 -24.80 2.50
CA GLY A 133 -0.40 -25.76 3.51
C GLY A 133 -0.68 -27.16 2.98
N GLY A 134 0.33 -28.04 3.00
CA GLY A 134 0.19 -29.43 2.59
C GLY A 134 -0.83 -30.14 3.46
N ARG A 135 -2.11 -30.00 3.13
CA ARG A 135 -3.19 -30.84 3.64
C ARG A 135 -3.57 -31.82 2.54
N GLY A 136 -2.78 -32.87 2.50
CA GLY A 136 -3.03 -34.15 1.84
C GLY A 136 -1.79 -35.02 2.06
N THR A 137 -1.83 -36.21 2.64
CA THR A 137 -2.92 -37.08 3.09
C THR A 137 -2.28 -38.15 3.99
N SER A 138 -2.74 -38.30 5.24
CA SER A 138 -2.88 -39.56 5.99
C SER A 138 -3.49 -39.28 7.35
#